data_AF-A0A5B1QWI4-F1
#
_entry.id   AF-A0A5B1QWI4-F1
#
_cell.length_a   1.000
_cell.length_b   1.000
_cell.length_c   1.000
_cell.angle_alpha   90.00
_cell.angle_beta   90.00
_cell.angle_gamma   90.00
#
_symmetry.space_group_name_H-M   'P 1'
#
loop_
_entity.id
_entity.type
_entity.pdbx_description
1 polymer ?
#
loop_
_entity_poly.entity_id
_entity_poly.type
_entity_poly.pdbx_seq_one_letter_code
_entity_poly.pdbx_strand_id
1 'polypeptide(L)'
;MDEAEWTRRQEERARKQQEQFRREQEKLEREREAKTSKVLTADDLIRLFENHENKWQALRSTDGLGWNSFPWPVFKRPAEPEEITTSAVEAYVLSKYYPSDKSKSSKDRIKDHIKRWHPDRFETKVLPRVVEEEREKVKEGAGTVVRGLNELLNRNYNDD
;
A
#
# COMPACT_ATOMS: atom_id res chain seq x y z
N MET A 1 10.66 -61.41 -7.26
CA MET A 1 10.51 -60.01 -6.81
C MET A 1 9.14 -59.57 -7.27
N ASP A 2 8.22 -59.54 -6.32
CA ASP A 2 6.78 -59.62 -6.53
C ASP A 2 6.18 -58.26 -6.92
N GLU A 3 5.27 -58.25 -7.90
CA GLU A 3 4.45 -57.09 -8.30
C GLU A 3 3.77 -56.43 -7.08
N ALA A 4 3.40 -57.22 -6.08
CA ALA A 4 2.81 -56.74 -4.84
C ALA A 4 3.77 -55.83 -4.04
N GLU A 5 5.07 -56.12 -4.00
CA GLU A 5 6.05 -55.25 -3.34
C GLU A 5 6.33 -53.97 -4.14
N TRP A 6 6.32 -54.07 -5.47
CA TRP A 6 6.50 -52.91 -6.34
C TRP A 6 5.34 -51.92 -6.20
N THR A 7 4.09 -52.39 -6.23
CA THR A 7 2.88 -51.57 -6.08
C THR A 7 2.83 -50.92 -4.70
N ARG A 8 3.15 -51.66 -3.63
CA ARG A 8 3.18 -51.13 -2.26
C ARG A 8 4.24 -50.03 -2.09
N ARG A 9 5.40 -50.18 -2.74
CA ARG A 9 6.49 -49.20 -2.72
C ARG A 9 6.19 -47.95 -3.55
N GLN A 10 5.46 -48.09 -4.66
CA GLN A 10 4.95 -46.96 -5.45
C GLN A 10 3.89 -46.17 -4.67
N GLU A 11 2.96 -46.87 -4.04
CA GLU A 11 1.87 -46.25 -3.28
C GLU A 11 2.39 -45.51 -2.04
N GLU A 12 3.36 -46.07 -1.32
CA GLU A 12 4.03 -45.38 -0.20
C GLU A 12 4.78 -44.13 -0.65
N ARG A 13 5.43 -44.16 -1.83
CA ARG A 13 6.13 -43.00 -2.38
C ARG A 13 5.15 -41.91 -2.82
N ALA A 14 4.06 -42.29 -3.46
CA ALA A 14 3.00 -41.36 -3.86
C ALA A 14 2.38 -40.68 -2.63
N ARG A 15 2.08 -41.45 -1.57
CA ARG A 15 1.53 -40.91 -0.33
C ARG A 15 2.49 -39.94 0.36
N LYS A 16 3.78 -40.29 0.43
CA LYS A 16 4.82 -39.40 0.99
C LYS A 16 4.99 -38.12 0.19
N GLN A 17 4.96 -38.20 -1.15
CA GLN A 17 5.05 -37.01 -2.00
C GLN A 17 3.82 -36.10 -1.85
N GLN A 18 2.62 -36.68 -1.80
CA GLN A 18 1.39 -35.92 -1.63
C GLN A 18 1.30 -35.25 -0.24
N GLU A 19 1.78 -35.93 0.80
CA GLU A 19 1.85 -35.37 2.16
C GLU A 19 2.89 -34.25 2.28
N GLN A 20 4.07 -34.43 1.68
CA GLN A 20 5.10 -33.38 1.60
C GLN A 20 4.56 -32.15 0.87
N PHE A 21 3.95 -32.34 -0.30
CA PHE A 21 3.40 -31.25 -1.10
C PHE A 21 2.30 -30.50 -0.35
N ARG A 22 1.38 -31.21 0.33
CA ARG A 22 0.34 -30.59 1.16
C ARG A 22 0.94 -29.77 2.30
N ARG A 23 1.96 -30.30 2.97
CA ARG A 23 2.63 -29.63 4.10
C ARG A 23 3.41 -28.40 3.65
N GLU A 24 4.05 -28.45 2.49
CA GLU A 24 4.73 -27.31 1.88
C GLU A 24 3.74 -26.23 1.46
N GLN A 25 2.61 -26.60 0.84
CA GLN A 25 1.55 -25.65 0.51
C GLN A 25 0.96 -24.99 1.76
N GLU A 26 0.62 -25.76 2.79
CA GLU A 26 0.07 -25.22 4.04
C GLU A 26 1.07 -24.31 4.76
N LYS A 27 2.37 -24.62 4.72
CA LYS A 27 3.41 -23.75 5.27
C LYS A 27 3.54 -22.46 4.48
N LEU A 28 3.47 -22.52 3.14
CA LEU A 28 3.54 -21.35 2.27
C LEU A 28 2.32 -20.44 2.44
N GLU A 29 1.13 -21.01 2.58
CA GLU A 29 -0.12 -20.29 2.84
C GLU A 29 -0.07 -19.59 4.20
N ARG A 30 0.32 -20.31 5.26
CA ARG A 30 0.46 -19.74 6.60
C ARG A 30 1.52 -18.64 6.66
N GLU A 31 2.62 -18.77 5.91
CA GLU A 31 3.65 -17.74 5.84
C GLU A 31 3.18 -16.51 5.04
N ARG A 32 2.35 -16.70 4.01
CA ARG A 32 1.68 -15.61 3.30
C ARG A 32 0.68 -14.88 4.20
N GLU A 33 -0.15 -15.62 4.95
CA GLU A 33 -1.12 -15.06 5.89
C GLU A 33 -0.45 -14.32 7.05
N ALA A 34 0.65 -14.87 7.60
CA ALA A 34 1.40 -14.21 8.66
C ALA A 34 2.10 -12.92 8.17
N LYS A 35 2.50 -12.85 6.89
CA LYS A 35 3.04 -11.62 6.29
C LYS A 35 1.96 -10.57 6.06
N THR A 36 0.73 -10.96 5.76
CA THR A 36 -0.40 -10.03 5.63
C THR A 36 -0.95 -9.54 6.98
N SER A 37 -0.78 -10.32 8.06
CA SER A 37 -1.39 -10.05 9.37
C SER A 37 -0.45 -9.40 10.40
N LYS A 38 0.76 -8.94 10.01
CA LYS A 38 1.60 -8.16 10.93
C LYS A 38 0.92 -6.81 11.22
N VAL A 39 0.34 -6.70 12.40
CA VAL A 39 -0.13 -5.43 12.96
C VAL A 39 1.09 -4.51 13.07
N LEU A 40 1.09 -3.42 12.29
CA LEU A 40 2.16 -2.42 12.32
C LEU A 40 2.23 -1.79 13.71
N THR A 41 3.41 -1.78 14.32
CA THR A 41 3.59 -1.13 15.63
C THR A 41 3.60 0.39 15.47
N ALA A 42 3.45 1.12 16.58
CA ALA A 42 3.57 2.57 16.58
C ALA A 42 4.89 3.08 15.96
N ASP A 43 5.99 2.38 16.25
CA ASP A 43 7.33 2.72 15.73
C ASP A 43 7.42 2.48 14.22
N ASP A 44 6.84 1.37 13.73
CA ASP A 44 6.76 1.09 12.29
C ASP A 44 5.98 2.17 11.53
N LEU A 45 4.88 2.67 12.12
CA LEU A 45 4.08 3.74 11.54
C LEU A 45 4.84 5.06 11.49
N ILE A 46 5.57 5.42 12.54
CA ILE A 46 6.39 6.64 12.57
C ILE A 46 7.45 6.57 11.46
N ARG A 47 8.20 5.47 11.39
CA ARG A 47 9.21 5.26 10.33
C ARG A 47 8.61 5.28 8.93
N LEU A 48 7.40 4.75 8.77
CA LEU A 48 6.67 4.78 7.51
C LEU A 48 6.34 6.22 7.09
N PHE A 49 5.84 7.05 8.01
CA PHE A 49 5.57 8.45 7.72
C PHE A 49 6.84 9.23 7.37
N GLU A 50 7.94 9.02 8.10
CA GLU A 50 9.23 9.64 7.80
C GLU A 50 9.76 9.24 6.42
N ASN A 51 9.68 7.95 6.09
CA ASN A 51 10.04 7.44 4.77
C ASN A 51 9.16 8.04 3.66
N HIS A 52 7.86 8.17 3.91
CA HIS A 52 6.93 8.80 2.97
C HIS A 52 7.25 10.28 2.74
N GLU A 53 7.60 11.01 3.80
CA GLU A 53 8.00 12.41 3.69
C GLU A 53 9.32 12.53 2.90
N ASN A 54 10.32 11.71 3.21
CA ASN A 54 11.60 11.66 2.49
C ASN A 54 11.41 11.38 1.00
N LYS A 55 10.56 10.40 0.66
CA LYS A 55 10.20 10.11 -0.73
C LYS A 55 9.60 11.31 -1.41
N TRP A 56 8.65 11.99 -0.76
CA TRP A 56 8.01 13.15 -1.36
C TRP A 56 8.99 14.31 -1.61
N GLN A 57 9.94 14.54 -0.70
CA GLN A 57 10.99 15.53 -0.93
C GLN A 57 11.86 15.12 -2.13
N ALA A 58 12.20 13.82 -2.25
CA ALA A 58 12.94 13.30 -3.39
C ALA A 58 12.21 13.48 -4.73
N LEU A 59 10.87 13.37 -4.78
CA LEU A 59 10.08 13.61 -6.00
C LEU A 59 10.31 15.02 -6.58
N ARG A 60 10.69 16.00 -5.75
CA ARG A 60 10.95 17.38 -6.19
C ARG A 60 12.26 17.54 -6.95
N SER A 61 13.14 16.54 -6.96
CA SER A 61 14.45 16.61 -7.60
C SER A 61 14.78 15.39 -8.45
N THR A 62 13.92 14.37 -8.46
CA THR A 62 14.16 13.09 -9.15
C THR A 62 13.30 12.99 -10.40
N ASP A 63 13.89 12.53 -11.48
CA ASP A 63 13.24 12.23 -12.75
C ASP A 63 13.19 10.71 -12.99
N GLY A 64 12.34 10.26 -13.93
CA GLY A 64 12.10 8.83 -14.13
C GLY A 64 11.30 8.20 -12.99
N LEU A 65 10.36 8.96 -12.43
CA LEU A 65 9.49 8.49 -11.36
C LEU A 65 8.54 7.42 -11.88
N GLY A 66 8.32 6.39 -11.09
CA GLY A 66 7.35 5.35 -11.37
C GLY A 66 6.29 5.26 -10.27
N TRP A 67 5.33 4.36 -10.40
CA TRP A 67 4.26 4.14 -9.42
C TRP A 67 4.79 3.92 -7.99
N ASN A 68 5.91 3.20 -7.88
CA ASN A 68 6.54 2.85 -6.60
C ASN A 68 7.36 3.98 -5.95
N SER A 69 7.66 5.04 -6.71
CA SER A 69 8.38 6.21 -6.21
C SER A 69 7.48 7.08 -5.33
N PHE A 70 6.16 7.00 -5.51
CA PHE A 70 5.20 7.83 -4.81
C PHE A 70 4.89 7.31 -3.40
N PRO A 71 4.88 8.21 -2.40
CA PRO A 71 4.42 7.87 -1.05
C PRO A 71 2.91 8.02 -0.97
N TRP A 72 2.18 7.08 -1.56
CA TRP A 72 0.72 7.01 -1.48
C TRP A 72 0.26 7.10 -0.01
N PRO A 73 -0.79 7.87 0.32
CA PRO A 73 -1.23 8.10 1.70
C PRO A 73 -2.01 6.88 2.22
N VAL A 74 -1.37 5.72 2.26
CA VAL A 74 -1.90 4.44 2.73
C VAL A 74 -0.77 3.65 3.40
N PHE A 75 -1.10 2.83 4.40
CA PHE A 75 -0.09 2.05 5.14
C PHE A 75 0.52 0.92 4.31
N LYS A 76 -0.31 0.27 3.48
CA LYS A 76 0.14 -0.74 2.53
C LYS A 76 0.26 -0.06 1.17
N ARG A 77 1.46 -0.12 0.58
CA ARG A 77 1.66 0.41 -0.77
C ARG A 77 0.70 -0.32 -1.74
N PRO A 78 -0.11 0.43 -2.50
CA PRO A 78 -0.99 -0.15 -3.50
C PRO A 78 -0.16 -0.62 -4.69
N ALA A 79 -0.49 -1.74 -5.30
CA ALA A 79 0.02 -2.15 -6.61
C ALA A 79 -0.76 -1.46 -7.74
N GLU A 80 -2.04 -1.15 -7.49
CA GLU A 80 -2.97 -0.57 -8.47
C GLU A 80 -3.76 0.61 -7.88
N PRO A 81 -4.17 1.58 -8.73
CA PRO A 81 -4.92 2.76 -8.28
C PRO A 81 -6.24 2.41 -7.60
N GLU A 82 -6.87 1.28 -7.96
CA GLU A 82 -8.10 0.78 -7.36
C GLU A 82 -7.91 0.32 -5.90
N GLU A 83 -6.71 -0.07 -5.49
CA GLU A 83 -6.42 -0.44 -4.10
C GLU A 83 -6.38 0.79 -3.17
N ILE A 84 -6.31 2.00 -3.72
CA ILE A 84 -6.37 3.25 -2.96
C ILE A 84 -7.83 3.53 -2.61
N THR A 85 -8.26 3.03 -1.45
CA THR A 85 -9.62 3.27 -0.94
C THR A 85 -9.67 4.48 -0.01
N THR A 86 -10.83 5.15 0.03
CA THR A 86 -11.05 6.28 0.96
C THR A 86 -10.77 5.89 2.42
N SER A 87 -11.16 4.68 2.83
CA SER A 87 -10.89 4.17 4.19
C SER A 87 -9.41 3.95 4.48
N ALA A 88 -8.62 3.50 3.49
CA ALA A 88 -7.17 3.37 3.66
C ALA A 88 -6.49 4.74 3.80
N VAL A 89 -6.95 5.72 3.02
CA VAL A 89 -6.48 7.11 3.10
C VAL A 89 -6.88 7.76 4.42
N GLU A 90 -8.09 7.53 4.88
CA GLU A 90 -8.60 7.99 6.17
C GLU A 90 -7.73 7.48 7.32
N ALA A 91 -7.50 6.17 7.36
CA ALA A 91 -6.69 5.54 8.39
C ALA A 91 -5.26 6.11 8.43
N TYR A 92 -4.70 6.46 7.27
CA TYR A 92 -3.38 7.07 7.17
C TYR A 92 -3.37 8.52 7.65
N VAL A 93 -4.25 9.37 7.13
CA VAL A 93 -4.27 10.82 7.41
C VAL A 93 -4.75 11.13 8.83
N LEU A 94 -5.70 10.35 9.34
CA LEU A 94 -6.23 10.48 10.71
C LEU A 94 -5.43 9.67 11.74
N SER A 95 -4.32 9.06 11.32
CA SER A 95 -3.45 8.32 12.25
C SER A 95 -2.97 9.21 13.39
N LYS A 96 -3.13 8.71 14.63
CA LYS A 96 -2.62 9.36 15.84
C LYS A 96 -1.09 9.46 15.88
N TYR A 97 -0.41 8.64 15.07
CA TYR A 97 1.05 8.60 14.97
C TYR A 97 1.60 9.48 13.84
N TYR A 98 0.73 10.21 13.13
CA TYR A 98 1.16 11.12 12.08
C TYR A 98 2.11 12.19 12.68
N PRO A 99 3.32 12.37 12.13
CA PRO A 99 4.37 13.19 12.75
C PRO A 99 4.08 14.69 12.75
N SER A 100 3.06 15.15 12.00
CA SER A 100 2.67 16.56 12.03
C SER A 100 2.04 16.93 13.36
N ASP A 101 2.47 18.09 13.85
CA ASP A 101 1.94 18.89 14.94
C ASP A 101 0.60 18.36 15.52
N LYS A 102 0.66 17.88 16.77
CA LYS A 102 -0.53 17.45 17.53
C LYS A 102 -1.58 18.56 17.67
N SER A 103 -1.23 19.80 17.32
CA SER A 103 -2.10 20.97 17.27
C SER A 103 -2.98 21.06 16.01
N LYS A 104 -2.64 20.38 14.90
CA LYS A 104 -3.44 20.44 13.67
C LYS A 104 -4.64 19.51 13.76
N SER A 105 -5.83 20.07 13.58
CA SER A 105 -7.07 19.32 13.46
C SER A 105 -7.00 18.33 12.29
N SER A 106 -7.75 17.23 12.40
CA SER A 106 -8.02 16.30 11.31
C SER A 106 -8.40 17.03 10.00
N LYS A 107 -9.17 18.13 10.10
CA LYS A 107 -9.55 18.97 8.95
C LYS A 107 -8.33 19.59 8.25
N ASP A 108 -7.40 20.17 9.01
CA ASP A 108 -6.20 20.79 8.47
C ASP A 108 -5.25 19.78 7.82
N ARG A 109 -5.15 18.58 8.41
CA ARG A 109 -4.34 17.48 7.85
C ARG A 109 -4.88 17.02 6.49
N ILE A 110 -6.20 16.90 6.36
CA ILE A 110 -6.85 16.56 5.09
C ILE A 110 -6.62 17.67 4.06
N LYS A 111 -6.83 18.94 4.43
CA LYS A 111 -6.59 20.09 3.54
C LYS A 111 -5.15 20.18 3.04
N ASP A 112 -4.18 19.88 3.89
CA ASP A 112 -2.76 19.85 3.51
C ASP A 112 -2.48 18.77 2.46
N HIS A 113 -3.02 17.55 2.67
CA HIS A 113 -2.92 16.46 1.69
C HIS A 113 -3.62 16.80 0.37
N ILE A 114 -4.80 17.43 0.41
CA ILE A 114 -5.50 17.87 -0.82
C ILE A 114 -4.62 18.84 -1.61
N LYS A 115 -4.03 19.84 -0.96
CA LYS A 115 -3.12 20.80 -1.63
C LYS A 115 -1.89 20.11 -2.23
N ARG A 116 -1.39 19.07 -1.58
CA ARG A 116 -0.21 18.30 -1.97
C ARG A 116 -0.48 17.40 -3.18
N TRP A 117 -1.63 16.75 -3.22
CA TRP A 117 -2.06 15.84 -4.29
C TRP A 117 -2.92 16.51 -5.37
N HIS A 118 -3.25 17.80 -5.22
CA HIS A 118 -4.13 18.53 -6.12
C HIS A 118 -3.68 18.38 -7.59
N PRO A 119 -4.60 18.05 -8.52
CA PRO A 119 -4.26 17.77 -9.91
C PRO A 119 -3.48 18.92 -10.55
N ASP A 120 -3.88 20.18 -10.32
CA ASP A 120 -3.14 21.35 -10.84
C ASP A 120 -1.63 21.31 -10.52
N ARG A 121 -1.25 21.06 -9.26
CA ARG A 121 0.17 21.02 -8.88
C ARG A 121 0.84 19.71 -9.24
N PHE A 122 0.11 18.60 -9.14
CA PHE A 122 0.64 17.27 -9.40
C PHE A 122 0.91 17.08 -10.90
N GLU A 123 -0.03 17.49 -11.75
CA GLU A 123 0.07 17.39 -13.20
C GLU A 123 1.12 18.36 -13.79
N THR A 124 1.32 19.52 -13.18
CA THR A 124 2.32 20.50 -13.68
C THR A 124 3.73 20.25 -13.16
N LYS A 125 3.90 19.77 -11.93
CA LYS A 125 5.24 19.64 -11.31
C LYS A 125 5.75 18.21 -11.22
N VAL A 126 4.86 17.22 -11.17
CA VAL A 126 5.23 15.84 -10.85
C VAL A 126 5.03 14.91 -12.04
N LEU A 127 3.88 14.94 -12.71
CA LEU A 127 3.62 14.12 -13.90
C LEU A 127 4.66 14.25 -15.03
N PRO A 128 5.26 15.43 -15.32
CA PRO A 128 6.28 15.53 -16.38
C PRO A 128 7.55 14.73 -16.08
N ARG A 129 7.75 14.34 -14.83
CA ARG A 129 8.93 13.61 -14.35
C ARG A 129 8.68 12.11 -14.21
N VAL A 130 7.43 11.69 -14.40
CA VAL A 130 7.02 10.29 -14.37
C VAL A 130 7.31 9.67 -15.74
N VAL A 131 7.80 8.43 -15.75
CA VAL A 131 7.99 7.67 -16.99
C VAL A 131 6.66 7.56 -17.74
N GLU A 132 6.69 7.68 -19.06
CA GLU A 132 5.47 7.76 -19.88
C GLU A 132 4.54 6.56 -19.67
N GLU A 133 5.12 5.36 -19.55
CA GLU A 133 4.40 4.10 -19.33
C GLU A 133 3.58 4.07 -18.02
N GLU A 134 4.05 4.75 -16.97
CA GLU A 134 3.36 4.79 -15.67
C GLU A 134 2.62 6.11 -15.43
N ARG A 135 2.72 7.09 -16.34
CA ARG A 135 2.16 8.44 -16.16
C ARG A 135 0.65 8.42 -15.98
N GLU A 136 -0.05 7.64 -16.79
CA GLU A 136 -1.51 7.51 -16.72
C GLU A 136 -1.94 6.84 -15.41
N LYS A 137 -1.28 5.74 -15.05
CA LYS A 137 -1.51 5.01 -13.80
C LYS A 137 -1.31 5.91 -12.58
N VAL A 138 -0.21 6.64 -12.52
CA VAL A 138 0.10 7.59 -11.43
C VAL A 138 -0.91 8.73 -11.39
N LYS A 139 -1.32 9.27 -12.55
CA LYS A 139 -2.34 10.31 -12.62
C LYS A 139 -3.68 9.82 -12.06
N GLU A 140 -4.11 8.62 -12.43
CA GLU A 140 -5.33 8.01 -11.91
C GLU A 140 -5.26 7.82 -10.40
N GLY A 141 -4.16 7.23 -9.89
CA GLY A 141 -3.96 7.05 -8.45
C GLY A 141 -3.99 8.37 -7.67
N ALA A 142 -3.36 9.43 -8.19
CA ALA A 142 -3.42 10.76 -7.58
C ALA A 142 -4.85 11.31 -7.57
N GLY A 143 -5.59 11.11 -8.66
CA GLY A 143 -7.01 11.44 -8.74
C GLY A 143 -7.86 10.71 -7.69
N THR A 144 -7.64 9.41 -7.50
CA THR A 144 -8.32 8.60 -6.47
C THR A 144 -8.01 9.10 -5.06
N VAL A 145 -6.75 9.43 -4.77
CA VAL A 145 -6.35 10.03 -3.50
C VAL A 145 -7.08 11.34 -3.25
N VAL A 146 -7.10 12.27 -4.22
CA VAL A 146 -7.76 13.57 -4.07
C VAL A 146 -9.26 13.43 -3.88
N ARG A 147 -9.91 12.50 -4.59
CA ARG A 147 -11.34 12.20 -4.41
C ARG A 147 -11.62 11.70 -2.99
N GLY A 148 -10.85 10.72 -2.52
CA GLY A 148 -10.98 10.19 -1.16
C GLY A 148 -10.76 11.27 -0.10
N LEU A 149 -9.74 12.11 -0.26
CA LEU A 149 -9.49 13.23 0.66
C LEU A 149 -10.61 14.27 0.68
N ASN A 150 -11.20 14.60 -0.48
CA ASN A 150 -12.34 15.53 -0.54
C ASN A 150 -13.59 14.94 0.12
N GLU A 151 -13.85 13.64 -0.07
CA GLU A 151 -14.95 12.94 0.60
C GLU A 151 -14.77 12.99 2.13
N LEU A 152 -13.56 12.72 2.62
CA LEU A 152 -13.24 12.82 4.05
C LEU A 152 -13.38 14.23 4.58
N LEU A 153 -12.95 15.23 3.82
CA LEU A 153 -13.11 16.63 4.21
C LEU A 153 -14.60 16.97 4.36
N ASN A 154 -15.43 16.58 3.39
CA ASN A 154 -16.87 16.85 3.38
C ASN A 154 -17.59 16.13 4.52
N ARG A 155 -17.25 14.85 4.79
CA ARG A 155 -17.80 14.10 5.94
C ARG A 155 -17.50 14.82 7.25
N ASN A 156 -16.27 15.30 7.42
CA ASN A 156 -15.86 16.01 8.64
C ASN A 156 -16.44 17.45 8.75
N TYR A 157 -17.05 17.99 7.69
CA TYR A 157 -17.82 19.24 7.73
C TYR A 157 -19.26 19.02 8.22
N ASN A 158 -19.83 17.83 8.02
CA ASN A 158 -21.19 17.50 8.44
C ASN A 158 -21.29 17.01 9.91
N ASP A 159 -20.15 16.70 10.53
CA ASP A 159 -20.07 16.14 11.89
C ASP A 159 -19.80 17.23 12.97
N ASP A 160 -19.79 18.52 12.59
CA ASP A 160 -19.52 19.69 13.46
C ASP A 160 -20.79 20.56 13.63
#